data_AF-A0AAE3NBW6-F1
#
_entry.id   AF-A0AAE3NBW6-F1
#
_cell.length_a   1.000
_cell.length_b   1.000
_cell.length_c   1.000
_cell.angle_alpha   90.00
_cell.angle_beta   90.00
_cell.angle_gamma   90.00
#
_symmetry.space_group_name_H-M   'P 1'
#
loop_
_entity.id
_entity.type
_entity.pdbx_description
1 polymer ?
#
loop_
_entity_poly.entity_id
_entity_poly.type
_entity_poly.pdbx_seq_one_letter_code
_entity_poly.pdbx_strand_id
1 'polypeptide(L)'
;MLPAALLLRSALLLGGGAVAALGAWAQQQPGGSNSGSIFVCVDANGRTVTSDRPIAACVDREQRELSPGGNVRRIIEPTLTAEEQAAREARQREAQQAALRAQEERRRDRALLVRYPNAEAHDRERQDTLAQIDELIKAARSRLVELGAARKLIDGEMEFYVKDPGKAPSSLRRRVDDNDKAVAVQTRFIREQEDEKRRVNLRFDEERARLTRLWKG
;
A
#
# COMPACT_ATOMS: atom_id res chain seq x y z
N MET A 1 -27.16 -28.05 27.36
CA MET A 1 -26.03 -28.25 28.30
C MET A 1 -25.21 -26.96 28.30
N LEU A 2 -25.35 -26.17 29.36
CA LEU A 2 -24.58 -24.96 29.73
C LEU A 2 -23.97 -25.27 31.12
N PRO A 3 -23.15 -24.40 31.75
CA PRO A 3 -21.94 -23.68 31.33
C PRO A 3 -20.82 -23.82 32.40
N ALA A 4 -19.63 -23.24 32.23
CA ALA A 4 -18.72 -22.71 33.29
C ALA A 4 -17.32 -22.46 32.67
N ALA A 5 -16.68 -21.28 32.70
CA ALA A 5 -16.36 -20.34 33.79
C ALA A 5 -15.24 -20.83 34.73
N LEU A 6 -14.41 -19.86 35.17
CA LEU A 6 -13.60 -19.85 36.41
C LEU A 6 -12.26 -20.63 36.34
N LEU A 7 -11.08 -20.19 36.81
CA LEU A 7 -10.59 -19.12 37.72
C LEU A 7 -9.11 -18.84 37.35
N LEU A 8 -8.55 -17.63 37.43
CA LEU A 8 -8.24 -16.80 38.61
C LEU A 8 -7.30 -17.46 39.64
N ARG A 9 -6.23 -16.71 39.98
CA ARG A 9 -5.49 -16.60 41.28
C ARG A 9 -3.98 -16.48 41.01
N SER A 10 -3.18 -15.68 41.71
CA SER A 10 -3.29 -14.64 42.74
C SER A 10 -1.81 -14.22 42.99
N ALA A 11 -1.45 -12.95 42.90
CA ALA A 11 -1.41 -11.97 44.00
C ALA A 11 -0.48 -12.34 45.17
N LEU A 12 0.56 -11.53 45.38
CA LEU A 12 1.14 -11.08 46.68
C LEU A 12 2.20 -10.01 46.33
N LEU A 13 1.95 -8.69 46.40
CA LEU A 13 1.71 -7.81 47.56
C LEU A 13 2.77 -7.92 48.66
N LEU A 14 3.68 -6.94 48.68
CA LEU A 14 4.22 -6.21 49.84
C LEU A 14 4.92 -4.97 49.23
N GLY A 15 4.64 -3.72 49.60
CA GLY A 15 3.92 -3.20 50.76
C GLY A 15 4.73 -2.03 51.32
N GLY A 16 4.13 -0.83 51.34
CA GLY A 16 4.60 0.35 52.09
C GLY A 16 5.62 1.23 51.36
N GLY A 17 5.55 2.55 51.36
CA GLY A 17 4.66 3.48 52.05
C GLY A 17 5.15 4.91 51.79
N ALA A 18 4.18 5.79 51.59
CA ALA A 18 4.20 7.26 51.55
C ALA A 18 5.51 8.01 51.86
N VAL A 19 5.86 8.98 50.98
CA VAL A 19 6.03 10.39 51.37
C VAL A 19 5.61 11.28 50.19
N ALA A 20 4.62 12.14 50.45
CA ALA A 20 4.29 13.28 49.59
C ALA A 20 5.40 14.33 49.70
N ALA A 21 6.01 14.68 48.57
CA ALA A 21 6.71 15.95 48.41
C ALA A 21 6.14 16.63 47.17
N LEU A 22 5.20 17.56 47.40
CA LEU A 22 4.88 18.63 46.46
C LEU A 22 6.14 19.48 46.31
N GLY A 23 7.06 19.04 45.45
CA GLY A 23 8.13 19.85 44.94
C GLY A 23 7.51 20.88 44.00
N ALA A 24 7.28 22.09 44.49
CA ALA A 24 7.13 23.25 43.64
C ALA A 24 8.38 23.33 42.76
N TRP A 25 8.26 22.88 41.51
CA TRP A 25 9.23 23.19 40.48
C TRP A 25 9.08 24.69 40.23
N ALA A 26 9.82 25.48 41.01
CA ALA A 26 10.10 26.86 40.68
C ALA A 26 10.57 26.86 39.22
N GLN A 27 9.80 27.51 38.36
CA GLN A 27 10.24 27.85 37.03
C GLN A 27 11.48 28.72 37.19
N GLN A 28 12.65 28.09 37.15
CA GLN A 28 13.90 28.80 36.95
C GLN A 28 13.83 29.34 35.52
N GLN A 29 13.27 30.55 35.38
CA GLN A 29 13.55 31.34 34.21
C GLN A 29 15.08 31.44 34.12
N PRO A 30 15.70 31.16 32.97
CA PRO A 30 17.07 31.55 32.76
C PRO A 30 17.10 33.08 32.80
N GLY A 31 17.31 33.63 34.00
CA GLY A 31 17.70 35.01 34.20
C GLY A 31 19.02 35.18 33.45
N GLY A 32 18.95 35.84 32.31
CA GLY A 32 20.12 36.21 31.53
C GLY A 32 21.08 36.99 32.43
N SER A 33 22.20 36.36 32.77
CA SER A 33 23.36 37.11 33.26
C SER A 33 23.79 38.03 32.14
N ASN A 34 23.61 39.33 32.37
CA ASN A 34 23.94 40.37 31.41
C ASN A 34 25.47 40.56 31.39
N SER A 35 26.20 39.60 30.82
CA SER A 35 27.62 39.76 30.52
C SER A 35 27.75 40.50 29.18
N GLY A 36 27.54 41.82 29.21
CA GLY A 36 27.67 42.84 28.15
C GLY A 36 28.09 42.42 26.73
N SER A 37 27.32 41.56 26.05
CA SER A 37 27.49 41.34 24.62
C SER A 37 26.55 42.26 23.85
N ILE A 38 27.09 42.89 22.79
CA ILE A 38 26.33 43.80 21.92
C ILE A 38 26.01 43.06 20.63
N PHE A 39 24.74 43.01 20.28
CA PHE A 39 24.27 42.46 19.02
C PHE A 39 24.23 43.54 17.96
N VAL A 40 24.73 43.23 16.76
CA VAL A 40 24.82 44.15 15.64
C VAL A 40 24.25 43.50 14.38
N CYS A 41 23.37 44.21 13.67
CA CYS A 41 22.86 43.81 12.37
C CYS A 41 22.71 45.03 11.45
N VAL A 42 22.48 44.78 10.16
CA VAL A 42 22.16 45.81 9.16
C VAL A 42 20.69 45.67 8.76
N ASP A 43 19.88 46.70 8.99
CA ASP A 43 18.45 46.68 8.67
C ASP A 43 18.19 46.68 7.15
N ALA A 44 16.92 46.57 6.75
CA ALA A 44 16.53 46.57 5.32
C ALA A 44 16.87 47.88 4.58
N ASN A 45 17.12 48.97 5.31
CA ASN A 45 17.49 50.28 4.75
C ASN A 45 19.00 50.51 4.73
N GLY A 46 19.81 49.49 5.08
CA GLY A 46 21.27 49.57 5.12
C GLY A 46 21.83 50.25 6.37
N ARG A 47 21.03 50.49 7.41
CA ARG A 47 21.48 51.12 8.67
C ARG A 47 21.93 50.07 9.66
N THR A 48 23.05 50.34 10.35
CA THR A 48 23.54 49.47 11.41
C THR A 48 22.74 49.68 12.69
N VAL A 49 22.12 48.62 13.19
CA VAL A 49 21.38 48.60 14.44
C VAL A 49 22.19 47.82 15.48
N THR A 50 22.37 48.41 16.66
CA THR A 50 23.06 47.78 17.78
C THR A 50 22.12 47.66 18.98
N SER A 51 22.24 46.59 19.75
CA SER A 51 21.38 46.34 20.90
C SER A 51 22.07 45.41 21.89
N ASP A 52 21.84 45.62 23.19
CA ASP A 52 22.32 44.72 24.26
C ASP A 52 21.51 43.41 24.34
N ARG A 53 20.49 43.26 23.48
CA ARG A 53 19.63 42.08 23.34
C ARG A 53 19.47 41.70 21.86
N PRO A 54 19.13 40.45 21.53
CA PRO A 54 18.87 40.04 20.15
C PRO A 54 17.86 40.95 19.44
N ILE A 55 18.18 41.34 18.20
CA ILE A 55 17.43 42.37 17.46
C ILE A 55 16.30 41.71 16.68
N ALA A 56 15.06 41.83 17.17
CA ALA A 56 13.89 41.20 16.56
C ALA A 56 13.64 41.62 15.09
N ALA A 57 14.00 42.87 14.73
CA ALA A 57 13.90 43.37 13.36
C ALA A 57 14.92 42.75 12.38
N CYS A 58 15.88 41.97 12.89
CA CYS A 58 16.96 41.36 12.12
C CYS A 58 16.95 39.83 12.20
N VAL A 59 15.81 39.22 12.54
CA VAL A 59 15.67 37.75 12.64
C VAL A 59 15.72 37.07 11.26
N ASP A 60 15.44 37.83 10.20
CA ASP A 60 15.50 37.44 8.79
C ASP A 60 16.91 37.58 8.17
N ARG A 61 17.90 38.00 8.94
CA ARG A 61 19.26 38.33 8.47
C ARG A 61 20.32 37.93 9.49
N GLU A 62 21.59 37.98 9.09
CA GLU A 62 22.69 37.69 9.99
C GLU A 62 22.86 38.79 11.06
N GLN A 63 22.99 38.37 12.31
CA GLN A 63 23.29 39.22 13.46
C GLN A 63 24.61 38.79 14.08
N ARG A 64 25.53 39.72 14.33
CA ARG A 64 26.80 39.44 15.00
C ARG A 64 26.67 39.74 16.49
N GLU A 65 26.99 38.77 17.32
CA GLU A 65 27.14 38.94 18.77
C GLU A 65 28.60 39.34 19.05
N LEU A 66 28.82 40.55 19.56
CA LEU A 66 30.13 41.08 19.92
C LEU A 66 30.38 40.91 21.43
N SER A 67 31.61 40.60 21.80
CA SER A 67 32.08 40.60 23.19
C SER A 67 32.21 42.04 23.71
N PRO A 68 32.30 42.26 25.04
CA PRO A 68 32.54 43.59 25.61
C PRO A 68 33.77 44.32 25.03
N GLY A 69 34.78 43.56 24.58
CA GLY A 69 36.00 44.09 23.94
C GLY A 69 35.91 44.27 22.41
N GLY A 70 34.72 44.21 21.80
CA GLY A 70 34.49 44.46 20.36
C GLY A 70 34.77 43.26 19.43
N ASN A 71 35.33 42.17 19.94
CA ASN A 71 35.57 40.95 19.15
C ASN A 71 34.26 40.19 18.89
N VAL A 72 34.07 39.68 17.66
CA VAL A 72 32.91 38.84 17.29
C VAL A 72 32.95 37.53 18.07
N ARG A 73 31.96 37.32 18.93
CA ARG A 73 31.78 36.09 19.71
C ARG A 73 31.06 35.01 18.90
N ARG A 74 30.02 35.40 18.17
CA ARG A 74 29.19 34.48 17.36
C ARG A 74 28.48 35.25 16.25
N ILE A 75 28.19 34.57 15.14
CA ILE A 75 27.27 35.04 14.10
C ILE A 75 25.98 34.21 14.25
N ILE A 76 24.86 34.90 14.40
CA ILE A 76 23.50 34.34 14.48
C ILE A 76 22.94 34.41 13.07
N GLU A 77 22.72 33.24 12.48
CA GLU A 77 22.12 33.11 11.15
C GLU A 77 20.63 33.45 11.17
N PRO A 78 20.07 33.92 10.04
CA PRO A 78 18.63 34.10 9.88
C PRO A 78 17.87 32.85 10.28
N THR A 79 16.80 32.98 11.06
CA THR A 79 15.88 31.84 11.22
C THR A 79 15.02 31.73 9.97
N LEU A 80 14.98 30.55 9.36
CA LEU A 80 14.10 30.28 8.21
C LEU A 80 12.69 30.75 8.53
N THR A 81 12.06 31.45 7.59
CA THR A 81 10.64 31.83 7.71
C THR A 81 9.77 30.59 7.82
N ALA A 82 8.56 30.71 8.38
CA ALA A 82 7.63 29.58 8.49
C ALA A 82 7.35 28.92 7.13
N GLU A 83 7.32 29.71 6.05
CA GLU A 83 7.15 29.21 4.68
C GLU A 83 8.39 28.46 4.17
N GLU A 84 9.60 28.97 4.41
CA GLU A 84 10.85 28.29 4.03
C GLU A 84 11.07 27.00 4.82
N GLN A 85 10.72 26.98 6.11
CA GLN A 85 10.71 25.77 6.94
C GLN A 85 9.73 24.74 6.38
N ALA A 86 8.49 25.16 6.07
CA ALA A 86 7.48 24.28 5.47
C ALA A 86 7.93 23.74 4.10
N ALA A 87 8.53 24.57 3.25
CA ALA A 87 9.05 24.15 1.95
C ALA A 87 10.21 23.15 2.09
N ARG A 88 11.13 23.37 3.04
CA ARG A 88 12.22 22.43 3.33
C ARG A 88 11.68 21.10 3.85
N GLU A 89 10.74 21.12 4.77
CA GLU A 89 10.08 19.91 5.27
C GLU A 89 9.34 19.16 4.16
N ALA A 90 8.61 19.86 3.30
CA ALA A 90 7.92 19.26 2.16
C ALA A 90 8.90 18.54 1.23
N ARG A 91 10.00 19.21 0.84
CA ARG A 91 11.06 18.58 0.03
C ARG A 91 11.70 17.38 0.71
N GLN A 92 11.93 17.46 2.02
CA GLN A 92 12.47 16.32 2.79
C GLN A 92 11.49 15.14 2.83
N ARG A 93 10.20 15.39 3.02
CA ARG A 93 9.15 14.36 2.99
C ARG A 93 9.06 13.71 1.61
N GLU A 94 9.08 14.51 0.54
CA GLU A 94 9.09 14.00 -0.84
C GLU A 94 10.32 13.15 -1.14
N ALA A 95 11.52 13.60 -0.73
CA ALA A 95 12.75 12.85 -0.90
C ALA A 95 12.75 11.52 -0.12
N GLN A 96 12.24 11.53 1.11
CA GLN A 96 12.07 10.32 1.92
C GLN A 96 11.08 9.35 1.25
N GLN A 97 9.93 9.83 0.78
CA GLN A 97 8.96 9.00 0.06
C GLN A 97 9.53 8.44 -1.25
N ALA A 98 10.33 9.21 -1.98
CA ALA A 98 11.02 8.73 -3.18
C ALA A 98 12.05 7.64 -2.84
N ALA A 99 12.83 7.82 -1.77
CA ALA A 99 13.80 6.84 -1.30
C ALA A 99 13.14 5.52 -0.86
N LEU A 100 12.02 5.61 -0.13
CA LEU A 100 11.22 4.45 0.27
C LEU A 100 10.68 3.70 -0.96
N ARG A 101 10.08 4.42 -1.93
CA ARG A 101 9.61 3.81 -3.19
C ARG A 101 10.73 3.10 -3.94
N ALA A 102 11.92 3.72 -4.05
CA ALA A 102 13.06 3.10 -4.71
C ALA A 102 13.57 1.84 -3.98
N GLN A 103 13.57 1.84 -2.64
CA GLN A 103 13.94 0.67 -1.84
C GLN A 103 12.93 -0.47 -2.01
N GLU A 104 11.63 -0.16 -2.03
CA GLU A 104 10.56 -1.13 -2.27
C GLU A 104 10.68 -1.76 -3.66
N GLU A 105 10.95 -0.97 -4.69
CA GLU A 105 11.15 -1.50 -6.04
C GLU A 105 12.37 -2.43 -6.11
N ARG A 106 13.52 -2.05 -5.52
CA ARG A 106 14.69 -2.95 -5.42
C ARG A 106 14.38 -4.23 -4.65
N ARG A 107 13.51 -4.17 -3.64
CA ARG A 107 13.07 -5.37 -2.90
C ARG A 107 12.20 -6.26 -3.79
N ARG A 108 11.28 -5.67 -4.56
CA ARG A 108 10.43 -6.38 -5.53
C ARG A 108 11.26 -7.04 -6.64
N ASP A 109 12.23 -6.32 -7.22
CA ASP A 109 13.15 -6.85 -8.23
C ASP A 109 13.92 -8.07 -7.70
N ARG A 110 14.49 -7.97 -6.50
CA ARG A 110 15.21 -9.10 -5.89
C ARG A 110 14.31 -10.29 -5.63
N ALA A 111 13.08 -10.06 -5.17
CA ALA A 111 12.11 -11.13 -4.97
C ALA A 111 11.75 -11.83 -6.30
N LEU A 112 11.60 -11.08 -7.39
CA LEU A 112 11.37 -11.64 -8.72
C LEU A 112 12.56 -12.49 -9.20
N LEU A 113 13.79 -12.01 -9.03
CA LEU A 113 14.99 -12.76 -9.41
C LEU A 113 15.19 -14.05 -8.60
N VAL A 114 14.82 -14.04 -7.31
CA VAL A 114 14.86 -15.24 -6.47
C VAL A 114 13.83 -16.28 -6.93
N ARG A 115 12.61 -15.84 -7.27
CA ARG A 115 11.56 -16.75 -7.76
C ARG A 115 11.84 -17.25 -9.18
N TYR A 116 12.35 -16.37 -10.04
CA TYR A 116 12.59 -16.60 -11.46
C TYR A 116 14.03 -16.26 -11.81
N PRO A 117 14.98 -17.16 -11.52
CA PRO A 117 16.40 -16.94 -11.79
C PRO A 117 16.72 -16.88 -13.30
N ASN A 118 15.86 -17.42 -14.16
CA ASN A 118 16.02 -17.39 -15.61
C ASN A 118 14.66 -17.49 -16.33
N ALA A 119 14.68 -17.34 -17.65
CA ALA A 119 13.49 -17.39 -18.50
C ALA A 119 12.75 -18.73 -18.43
N GLU A 120 13.48 -19.84 -18.35
CA GLU A 120 12.88 -21.18 -18.30
C GLU A 120 12.06 -21.39 -17.03
N ALA A 121 12.54 -20.93 -15.88
CA ALA A 121 11.81 -21.02 -14.61
C ALA A 121 10.50 -20.22 -14.65
N HIS A 122 10.51 -19.03 -15.24
CA HIS A 122 9.30 -18.22 -15.44
C HIS A 122 8.33 -18.88 -16.43
N ASP A 123 8.83 -19.40 -17.55
CA ASP A 123 7.99 -20.00 -18.58
C ASP A 123 7.35 -21.32 -18.13
N ARG A 124 8.06 -22.10 -17.30
CA ARG A 124 7.49 -23.29 -16.64
C ARG A 124 6.32 -22.93 -15.73
N GLU A 125 6.49 -21.95 -14.83
CA GLU A 125 5.41 -21.51 -13.95
C GLU A 125 4.21 -20.98 -14.75
N ARG A 126 4.46 -20.26 -15.86
CA ARG A 126 3.40 -19.82 -16.77
C ARG A 126 2.63 -21.02 -17.32
N GLN A 127 3.34 -22.02 -17.84
CA GLN A 127 2.73 -23.24 -18.39
C GLN A 127 1.92 -23.97 -17.32
N ASP A 128 2.47 -24.18 -16.13
CA ASP A 128 1.81 -24.89 -15.03
C ASP A 128 0.54 -24.17 -14.56
N THR A 129 0.59 -22.83 -14.50
CA THR A 129 -0.57 -22.01 -14.13
C THR A 129 -1.66 -22.07 -15.21
N LEU A 130 -1.28 -21.96 -16.49
CA LEU A 130 -2.23 -22.02 -17.60
C LEU A 130 -2.84 -23.41 -17.77
N ALA A 131 -2.07 -24.48 -17.53
CA ALA A 131 -2.52 -25.85 -17.62
C ALA A 131 -3.68 -26.14 -16.65
N GLN A 132 -3.64 -25.57 -15.44
CA GLN A 132 -4.73 -25.71 -14.47
C GLN A 132 -6.02 -25.08 -14.99
N ILE A 133 -5.96 -23.88 -15.58
CA ILE A 133 -7.13 -23.21 -16.17
C ILE A 133 -7.64 -24.00 -17.38
N ASP A 134 -6.73 -24.53 -18.20
CA ASP A 134 -7.09 -25.33 -19.37
C ASP A 134 -7.82 -26.62 -19.00
N GLU A 135 -7.43 -27.30 -17.92
CA GLU A 135 -8.17 -28.47 -17.43
C GLU A 135 -9.58 -28.10 -16.95
N LEU A 136 -9.78 -26.92 -16.32
CA LEU A 136 -11.13 -26.44 -15.96
C LEU A 136 -11.99 -26.18 -17.21
N ILE A 137 -11.43 -25.52 -18.23
CA ILE A 137 -12.13 -25.26 -19.49
C ILE A 137 -12.48 -26.59 -20.18
N LYS A 138 -11.55 -27.54 -20.20
CA LYS A 138 -11.74 -28.86 -20.81
C LYS A 138 -12.84 -29.66 -20.10
N ALA A 139 -12.89 -29.63 -18.76
CA ALA A 139 -13.97 -30.24 -18.00
C ALA A 139 -15.34 -29.64 -18.34
N ALA A 140 -15.44 -28.31 -18.41
CA ALA A 140 -16.68 -27.63 -18.79
C ALA A 140 -17.09 -27.92 -20.25
N ARG A 141 -16.13 -28.01 -21.17
CA ARG A 141 -16.38 -28.42 -22.56
C ARG A 141 -16.87 -29.87 -22.66
N SER A 142 -16.28 -30.79 -21.88
CA SER A 142 -16.79 -32.16 -21.78
C SER A 142 -18.24 -32.19 -21.30
N ARG A 143 -18.58 -31.36 -20.30
CA ARG A 143 -19.96 -31.23 -19.83
C ARG A 143 -20.91 -30.70 -20.90
N LEU A 144 -20.49 -29.76 -21.75
CA LEU A 144 -21.28 -29.30 -22.88
C LEU A 144 -21.55 -30.41 -23.91
N VAL A 145 -20.58 -31.30 -24.15
CA VAL A 145 -20.78 -32.47 -25.02
C VAL A 145 -21.86 -33.40 -24.45
N GLU A 146 -21.80 -33.70 -23.15
CA GLU A 146 -22.83 -34.51 -22.46
C GLU A 146 -24.21 -33.85 -22.52
N LEU A 147 -24.30 -32.54 -22.26
CA LEU A 147 -25.55 -31.79 -22.32
C LEU A 147 -26.12 -31.77 -23.75
N GLY A 148 -25.26 -31.66 -24.76
CA GLY A 148 -25.66 -31.74 -26.16
C GLY A 148 -26.18 -33.13 -26.55
N ALA A 149 -25.58 -34.21 -26.05
CA ALA A 149 -26.09 -35.56 -26.23
C ALA A 149 -27.46 -35.75 -25.55
N ALA A 150 -27.62 -35.25 -24.32
CA ALA A 150 -28.89 -35.26 -23.61
C ALA A 150 -29.96 -34.43 -24.34
N ARG A 151 -29.57 -33.30 -24.93
CA ARG A 151 -30.48 -32.43 -25.69
C ARG A 151 -31.04 -33.15 -26.92
N LYS A 152 -30.22 -33.87 -27.67
CA LYS A 152 -30.69 -34.67 -28.83
C LYS A 152 -31.76 -35.70 -28.44
N LEU A 153 -31.62 -36.34 -27.27
CA LEU A 153 -32.64 -37.28 -26.79
C LEU A 153 -33.95 -36.57 -26.44
N ILE A 154 -33.87 -35.41 -25.77
CA ILE A 154 -35.03 -34.58 -25.45
C ILE A 154 -35.71 -34.08 -26.72
N ASP A 155 -34.95 -33.66 -27.73
CA ASP A 155 -35.47 -33.16 -29.00
C ASP A 155 -36.19 -34.26 -29.79
N GLY A 156 -35.73 -35.52 -29.71
CA GLY A 156 -36.44 -36.66 -30.27
C GLY A 156 -37.81 -36.91 -29.61
N GLU A 157 -37.92 -36.73 -28.30
CA GLU A 157 -39.23 -36.76 -27.62
C GLU A 157 -40.11 -35.55 -27.98
N MET A 158 -39.49 -34.39 -28.25
CA MET A 158 -40.18 -33.16 -28.65
C MET A 158 -40.67 -33.18 -30.10
N GLU A 159 -40.18 -34.09 -30.95
CA GLU A 159 -40.53 -34.16 -32.38
C GLU A 159 -42.05 -34.26 -32.61
N PHE A 160 -42.75 -35.00 -31.74
CA PHE A 160 -44.21 -35.14 -31.77
C PHE A 160 -44.97 -33.84 -31.44
N TYR A 161 -44.30 -32.88 -30.81
CA TYR A 161 -44.90 -31.63 -30.34
C TYR A 161 -44.38 -30.41 -31.11
N VAL A 162 -43.63 -30.58 -32.21
CA VAL A 162 -43.02 -29.46 -32.96
C VAL A 162 -44.05 -28.43 -33.42
N LYS A 163 -45.24 -28.86 -33.84
CA LYS A 163 -46.31 -27.96 -34.27
C LYS A 163 -46.93 -27.14 -33.14
N ASP A 164 -46.92 -27.67 -31.92
CA ASP A 164 -47.49 -27.04 -30.74
C ASP A 164 -46.71 -27.46 -29.48
N PRO A 165 -45.54 -26.83 -29.22
CA PRO A 165 -44.68 -27.20 -28.10
C PRO A 165 -45.36 -27.05 -26.73
N GLY A 166 -46.40 -26.22 -26.64
CA GLY A 166 -47.18 -26.03 -25.41
C GLY A 166 -47.94 -27.28 -24.97
N LYS A 167 -48.26 -28.18 -25.91
CA LYS A 167 -48.93 -29.48 -25.63
C LYS A 167 -47.97 -30.55 -25.12
N ALA A 168 -46.66 -30.32 -25.19
CA ALA A 168 -45.70 -31.24 -24.61
C ALA A 168 -45.92 -31.37 -23.09
N PRO A 169 -45.76 -32.58 -22.52
CA PRO A 169 -45.83 -32.79 -21.08
C PRO A 169 -44.97 -31.77 -20.32
N SER A 170 -45.45 -31.30 -19.17
CA SER A 170 -44.74 -30.29 -18.37
C SER A 170 -43.34 -30.76 -17.95
N SER A 171 -43.19 -32.06 -17.71
CA SER A 171 -41.90 -32.70 -17.44
C SER A 171 -40.92 -32.59 -18.60
N LEU A 172 -41.38 -32.76 -19.84
CA LEU A 172 -40.56 -32.68 -21.04
C LEU A 172 -40.11 -31.24 -21.31
N ARG A 173 -41.03 -30.27 -21.21
CA ARG A 173 -40.69 -28.85 -21.30
C ARG A 173 -39.68 -28.41 -20.24
N ARG A 174 -39.86 -28.87 -19.00
CA ARG A 174 -38.90 -28.60 -17.92
C ARG A 174 -37.51 -29.17 -18.22
N ARG A 175 -37.42 -30.37 -18.81
CA ARG A 175 -36.14 -30.97 -19.21
C ARG A 175 -35.41 -30.12 -20.27
N VAL A 176 -36.15 -29.56 -21.23
CA VAL A 176 -35.60 -28.61 -22.22
C VAL A 176 -35.02 -27.39 -21.49
N ASP A 177 -35.83 -26.73 -20.66
CA ASP A 177 -35.43 -25.52 -19.94
C ASP A 177 -34.23 -25.75 -19.02
N ASP A 178 -34.20 -26.88 -18.32
CA ASP A 178 -33.11 -27.23 -17.40
C ASP A 178 -31.81 -27.54 -18.17
N ASN A 179 -31.90 -28.19 -19.33
CA ASN A 179 -30.76 -28.41 -20.22
C ASN A 179 -30.22 -27.07 -20.75
N ASP A 180 -31.10 -26.17 -21.22
CA ASP A 180 -30.71 -24.86 -21.74
C ASP A 180 -30.02 -24.00 -20.67
N LYS A 181 -30.56 -23.99 -19.45
CA LYS A 181 -29.92 -23.32 -18.32
C LYS A 181 -28.56 -23.92 -17.99
N ALA A 182 -28.44 -25.26 -17.99
CA ALA A 182 -27.16 -25.92 -17.73
C ALA A 182 -26.12 -25.57 -18.81
N VAL A 183 -26.51 -25.55 -20.09
CA VAL A 183 -25.64 -25.13 -21.21
C VAL A 183 -25.21 -23.67 -21.04
N ALA A 184 -26.14 -22.77 -20.72
CA ALA A 184 -25.83 -21.36 -20.50
C ALA A 184 -24.83 -21.15 -19.35
N VAL A 185 -24.97 -21.91 -18.25
CA VAL A 185 -24.03 -21.87 -17.12
C VAL A 185 -22.63 -22.32 -17.55
N GLN A 186 -22.50 -23.46 -18.23
CA GLN A 186 -21.20 -23.95 -18.69
C GLN A 186 -20.55 -23.01 -19.71
N THR A 187 -21.35 -22.43 -20.62
CA THR A 187 -20.86 -21.48 -21.62
C THR A 187 -20.32 -20.21 -20.98
N ARG A 188 -21.02 -19.68 -19.97
CA ARG A 188 -20.55 -18.51 -19.22
C ARG A 188 -19.27 -18.83 -18.45
N PHE A 189 -19.22 -19.96 -17.76
CA PHE A 189 -18.03 -20.39 -17.03
C PHE A 189 -16.80 -20.50 -17.95
N ILE A 190 -16.94 -21.09 -19.14
CA ILE A 190 -15.83 -21.17 -20.12
C ILE A 190 -15.34 -19.77 -20.49
N ARG A 191 -16.24 -18.81 -20.75
CA ARG A 191 -15.85 -17.42 -21.08
C ARG A 191 -15.06 -16.78 -19.93
N GLU A 192 -15.53 -16.93 -18.70
CA GLU A 192 -14.85 -16.42 -17.51
C GLU A 192 -13.44 -17.04 -17.35
N GLN A 193 -13.28 -18.34 -17.59
CA GLN A 193 -11.97 -18.99 -17.55
C GLN A 193 -11.07 -18.58 -18.72
N GLU A 194 -11.62 -18.31 -19.90
CA GLU A 194 -10.86 -17.79 -21.03
C GLU A 194 -10.39 -16.33 -20.78
N ASP A 195 -11.21 -15.51 -20.13
CA ASP A 195 -10.82 -14.19 -19.63
C ASP A 195 -9.72 -14.28 -18.56
N GLU A 196 -9.86 -15.22 -17.62
CA GLU A 196 -8.81 -15.52 -16.62
C GLU A 196 -7.49 -15.87 -17.30
N LYS A 197 -7.53 -16.78 -18.27
CA LYS A 197 -6.36 -17.21 -19.04
C LYS A 197 -5.69 -16.02 -19.73
N ARG A 198 -6.46 -15.09 -20.30
CA ARG A 198 -5.93 -13.85 -20.90
C ARG A 198 -5.27 -12.96 -19.85
N ARG A 199 -5.92 -12.74 -18.70
CA ARG A 199 -5.39 -11.91 -17.61
C ARG A 199 -4.09 -12.48 -17.03
N VAL A 200 -4.04 -13.79 -16.82
CA VAL A 200 -2.84 -14.49 -16.36
C VAL A 200 -1.72 -14.35 -17.37
N ASN A 201 -2.00 -14.54 -18.67
CA ASN A 201 -1.01 -14.35 -19.71
C ASN A 201 -0.43 -12.93 -19.71
N LEU A 202 -1.28 -11.90 -19.68
CA LEU A 202 -0.85 -10.50 -19.67
C LEU A 202 0.08 -10.21 -18.48
N ARG A 203 -0.29 -10.69 -17.28
CA ARG A 203 0.54 -10.53 -16.08
C ARG A 203 1.93 -11.16 -16.26
N PHE A 204 2.00 -12.37 -16.81
CA PHE A 204 3.28 -13.04 -17.10
C PHE A 204 4.08 -12.30 -18.18
N ASP A 205 3.43 -11.68 -19.17
CA ASP A 205 4.13 -10.90 -20.19
C ASP A 205 4.73 -9.61 -19.62
N GLU A 206 4.00 -8.90 -18.75
CA GLU A 206 4.49 -7.72 -18.02
C GLU A 206 5.67 -8.08 -17.09
N GLU A 207 5.56 -9.18 -16.36
CA GLU A 207 6.62 -9.69 -15.47
C GLU A 207 7.86 -10.10 -16.28
N ARG A 208 7.66 -10.80 -17.41
CA ARG A 208 8.73 -11.17 -18.35
C ARG A 208 9.46 -9.95 -18.90
N ALA A 209 8.75 -8.87 -19.22
CA ALA A 209 9.36 -7.64 -19.71
C ALA A 209 10.30 -7.00 -18.67
N ARG A 210 9.91 -7.04 -17.40
CA ARG A 210 10.75 -6.58 -16.28
C ARG A 210 11.96 -7.52 -16.06
N LEU A 211 11.71 -8.82 -15.93
CA LEU A 211 12.74 -9.85 -15.72
C LEU A 211 13.80 -9.87 -16.83
N THR A 212 13.40 -9.67 -18.09
CA THR A 212 14.34 -9.63 -19.23
C THR A 212 15.39 -8.53 -19.10
N ARG A 213 15.07 -7.42 -18.40
CA ARG A 213 16.05 -6.37 -18.09
C ARG A 213 16.93 -6.78 -16.92
N LEU A 214 16.33 -7.38 -15.89
CA LEU A 214 17.03 -7.81 -14.67
C LEU A 214 18.02 -8.95 -14.90
N TRP A 215 17.75 -9.89 -15.82
CA TRP A 215 18.68 -10.97 -16.15
C TRP A 215 19.88 -10.54 -17.01
N LYS A 216 19.82 -9.35 -17.63
CA LYS A 216 20.89 -8.81 -18.47
C LYS A 216 21.87 -7.92 -17.70
N GLY A 217 21.49 -7.46 -16.51
CA GLY A 217 22.33 -6.68 -15.61
C GLY A 217 23.06 -7.58 -14.62
#